data_AF-A0AA91Z7E6-F1
#
_entry.id   AF-A0AA91Z7E6-F1
#
_cell.length_a   1.000
_cell.length_b   1.000
_cell.length_c   1.000
_cell.angle_alpha   90.00
_cell.angle_beta   90.00
_cell.angle_gamma   90.00
#
_symmetry.space_group_name_H-M   'P 1'
#
loop_
_entity.id
_entity.type
_entity.pdbx_description
1 polymer ?
#
loop_
_entity_poly.entity_id
_entity_poly.type
_entity_poly.pdbx_seq_one_letter_code
_entity_poly.pdbx_strand_id
1 'polypeptide(L)'
;MIKSQDASRISEVLFYLDPMGTCCKENDCYDEYDSIAQSAFQKLSNGQPIGEAISETLMDWFEVESIEPQTLANIVLALQAEN
;
A
#
# COMPACT_ATOMS: atom_id res chain seq x y z
N MET A 1 13.22 9.41 -12.20
CA MET A 1 13.85 9.59 -10.87
C MET A 1 12.81 9.15 -9.86
N ILE A 2 12.97 7.96 -9.29
CA ILE A 2 12.04 7.46 -8.29
C ILE A 2 12.44 8.14 -6.98
N LYS A 3 11.62 9.08 -6.53
CA LYS A 3 11.94 9.87 -5.34
C LYS A 3 11.59 9.03 -4.12
N SER A 4 12.35 9.19 -3.05
CA SER A 4 12.05 8.70 -1.70
C SER A 4 10.73 9.22 -1.10
N GLN A 5 9.87 9.86 -1.91
CA GLN A 5 8.54 10.36 -1.57
C GLN A 5 7.44 9.28 -1.69
N ASP A 6 7.74 8.09 -2.21
CA ASP A 6 6.72 7.09 -2.58
C ASP A 6 6.36 6.08 -1.46
N ALA A 7 7.31 5.61 -0.64
CA ALA A 7 7.00 4.62 0.42
C ALA A 7 6.16 5.22 1.55
N SER A 8 6.54 6.39 2.08
CA SER A 8 5.75 7.05 3.14
C SER A 8 4.34 7.40 2.68
N ARG A 9 4.17 7.74 1.39
CA ARG A 9 2.85 7.99 0.80
C ARG A 9 2.02 6.70 0.67
N ILE A 10 2.66 5.59 0.27
CA ILE A 10 1.99 4.28 0.27
C ILE A 10 1.54 3.93 1.69
N SER A 11 2.42 4.10 2.69
CA SER A 11 2.08 3.85 4.09
C SER A 11 0.88 4.70 4.55
N GLU A 12 0.92 6.00 4.27
CA GLU A 12 -0.16 6.94 4.61
C GLU A 12 -1.51 6.53 3.97
N VAL A 13 -1.52 6.23 2.67
CA VAL A 13 -2.73 5.82 1.95
C VAL A 13 -3.27 4.50 2.52
N LEU A 14 -2.41 3.51 2.76
CA LEU A 14 -2.83 2.23 3.33
C LEU A 14 -3.35 2.41 4.75
N PHE A 15 -2.73 3.26 5.56
CA PHE A 15 -3.18 3.60 6.91
C PHE A 15 -4.57 4.25 6.91
N TYR A 16 -4.82 5.22 6.02
CA TYR A 16 -6.12 5.91 5.98
C TYR A 16 -7.25 5.03 5.41
N LEU A 17 -6.94 4.19 4.43
CA LEU A 17 -7.92 3.30 3.80
C LEU A 17 -8.15 2.02 4.60
N ASP A 18 -7.18 1.61 5.42
CA ASP A 18 -7.15 0.36 6.19
C ASP A 18 -7.74 -0.82 5.39
N PRO A 19 -7.14 -1.15 4.22
CA PRO A 19 -7.75 -2.08 3.28
C PRO A 19 -7.91 -3.49 3.84
N MET A 20 -7.19 -3.81 4.92
CA MET A 20 -7.20 -5.10 5.58
C MET A 20 -7.92 -5.09 6.93
N GLY A 21 -8.53 -3.96 7.32
CA GLY A 21 -9.32 -3.86 8.54
C GLY A 21 -8.52 -4.21 9.79
N THR A 22 -7.29 -3.72 9.88
CA THR A 22 -6.35 -3.99 10.97
C THR A 22 -6.79 -3.36 12.31
N CYS A 23 -7.79 -2.46 12.29
CA CYS A 23 -8.31 -1.73 13.45
C CYS A 23 -7.26 -0.82 14.13
N CYS A 24 -6.22 -0.41 13.40
CA CYS A 24 -5.02 0.17 14.00
C CYS A 24 -5.13 1.61 14.49
N LYS A 25 -6.18 2.33 14.08
CA LYS A 25 -6.50 3.65 14.67
C LYS A 25 -6.75 3.61 16.18
N GLU A 26 -7.10 2.46 16.73
CA GLU A 26 -7.47 2.31 18.14
C GLU A 26 -6.26 2.03 19.06
N ASN A 27 -5.11 1.63 18.48
CA ASN A 27 -3.93 1.19 19.22
C ASN A 27 -2.71 2.12 19.12
N ASP A 28 -2.83 3.29 18.47
CA ASP A 28 -1.70 4.24 18.23
C ASP A 28 -0.47 3.60 17.54
N CYS A 29 -0.65 2.52 16.79
CA CYS A 29 0.39 1.91 15.95
C CYS A 29 0.38 2.54 14.55
N TYR A 30 1.24 3.54 14.34
CA TYR A 30 1.32 4.31 13.10
C TYR A 30 2.29 3.73 12.06
N ASP A 31 3.04 2.67 12.39
CA ASP A 31 4.15 2.13 11.58
C ASP A 31 3.86 0.77 10.92
N GLU A 32 2.67 0.19 11.09
CA GLU A 32 2.36 -1.16 10.55
C GLU A 32 2.47 -1.23 9.02
N TYR A 33 1.99 -0.20 8.33
CA TYR A 33 2.07 -0.15 6.88
C TYR A 33 3.43 0.31 6.36
N ASP A 34 4.38 0.72 7.21
CA ASP A 34 5.69 1.20 6.73
C ASP A 34 6.51 0.08 6.07
N SER A 35 6.50 -1.12 6.66
CA SER A 35 7.23 -2.27 6.09
C SER A 35 6.56 -2.79 4.82
N ILE A 36 5.22 -2.80 4.80
CA ILE A 36 4.41 -3.12 3.62
C ILE A 36 4.70 -2.10 2.51
N ALA A 37 4.71 -0.81 2.84
CA ALA A 37 4.94 0.27 1.90
C ALA A 37 6.37 0.25 1.33
N GLN A 38 7.37 -0.08 2.13
CA GLN A 38 8.74 -0.28 1.65
C GLN A 38 8.82 -1.43 0.66
N SER A 39 8.15 -2.56 0.93
CA SER A 39 8.09 -3.71 0.04
C SER A 39 7.40 -3.35 -1.30
N ALA A 40 6.24 -2.69 -1.23
CA ALA A 40 5.53 -2.22 -2.42
C ALA A 40 6.38 -1.22 -3.24
N PHE A 41 7.07 -0.31 -2.56
CA PHE A 41 7.97 0.65 -3.18
C PHE A 41 9.16 -0.01 -3.88
N GLN A 42 9.71 -1.09 -3.33
CA GLN A 42 10.77 -1.85 -3.99
C GLN A 42 10.27 -2.50 -5.29
N LYS A 43 9.07 -3.10 -5.28
CA LYS A 43 8.44 -3.66 -6.49
C LYS A 43 8.20 -2.58 -7.56
N LEU A 44 7.64 -1.43 -7.16
CA LEU A 44 7.48 -0.25 -8.03
C LEU A 44 8.82 0.22 -8.61
N SER A 45 9.86 0.27 -7.78
CA SER A 45 11.20 0.73 -8.17
C SER A 45 11.86 -0.20 -9.19
N ASN A 46 11.46 -1.46 -9.21
CA ASN A 46 11.89 -2.45 -10.19
C ASN A 46 11.05 -2.42 -11.48
N GLY A 47 10.13 -1.47 -11.62
CA GLY A 47 9.32 -1.27 -12.82
C GLY A 47 7.99 -2.02 -12.82
N GLN A 48 7.59 -2.63 -11.71
CA GLN A 48 6.30 -3.31 -11.60
C GLN A 48 5.15 -2.27 -11.63
N PRO A 49 4.03 -2.56 -12.30
CA PRO A 49 2.85 -1.69 -12.28
C PRO A 49 2.31 -1.48 -10.87
N ILE A 50 1.78 -0.29 -10.58
CA ILE A 50 1.30 0.09 -9.24
C ILE A 50 0.22 -0.84 -8.68
N GLY A 51 -0.73 -1.26 -9.51
CA GLY A 51 -1.77 -2.21 -9.09
C GLY A 51 -1.16 -3.53 -8.64
N GLU A 52 -0.28 -4.12 -9.45
CA GLU A 52 0.38 -5.39 -9.17
C GLU A 52 1.30 -5.29 -7.95
N ALA A 53 2.12 -4.24 -7.86
CA ALA A 53 3.04 -4.04 -6.73
C ALA A 53 2.30 -3.94 -5.39
N ILE A 54 1.17 -3.24 -5.36
CA ILE A 54 0.36 -3.07 -4.15
C ILE A 54 -0.41 -4.35 -3.83
N SER A 55 -1.08 -4.96 -4.81
CA SER A 55 -1.90 -6.15 -4.57
C SER A 55 -1.07 -7.33 -4.10
N GLU A 56 0.06 -7.61 -4.78
CA GLU A 56 0.93 -8.71 -4.37
C GLU A 56 1.52 -8.46 -2.99
N THR A 57 1.96 -7.23 -2.69
CA THR A 57 2.52 -6.96 -1.37
C THR A 57 1.49 -7.15 -0.26
N LEU A 58 0.24 -6.72 -0.45
CA LEU A 58 -0.81 -6.96 0.54
C LEU A 58 -1.14 -8.46 0.67
N MET A 59 -1.20 -9.18 -0.45
CA MET A 59 -1.40 -10.63 -0.45
C MET A 59 -0.29 -11.37 0.30
N ASP A 60 0.97 -11.00 0.04
CA ASP A 60 2.16 -11.60 0.67
C ASP A 60 2.17 -11.36 2.19
N TRP A 61 1.85 -10.13 2.62
CA TRP A 61 1.93 -9.73 4.03
C TRP A 61 0.76 -10.21 4.89
N PHE A 62 -0.44 -10.30 4.32
CA PHE A 62 -1.64 -10.73 5.02
C PHE A 62 -2.02 -12.19 4.73
N GLU A 63 -1.20 -12.90 3.97
CA GLU A 63 -1.41 -14.30 3.57
C GLU A 63 -2.79 -14.54 2.94
N VAL A 64 -3.25 -13.60 2.12
CA VAL A 64 -4.53 -13.70 1.39
C VAL A 64 -4.31 -13.99 -0.09
N GLU A 65 -5.22 -14.75 -0.69
CA GLU A 65 -5.12 -15.14 -2.10
C GLU A 65 -5.48 -14.01 -3.08
N SER A 66 -6.27 -13.02 -2.63
CA SER A 66 -6.70 -11.90 -3.45
C SER A 66 -7.09 -10.68 -2.64
N ILE A 67 -7.03 -9.50 -3.27
CA ILE A 67 -7.55 -8.24 -2.76
C ILE A 67 -8.80 -7.88 -3.56
N GLU A 68 -9.86 -7.45 -2.86
CA GLU A 68 -11.08 -6.98 -3.50
C GLU A 68 -10.77 -5.91 -4.58
N PRO A 69 -11.26 -6.07 -5.83
CA PRO A 69 -10.89 -5.16 -6.92
C PRO A 69 -11.19 -3.68 -6.64
N GLN A 70 -12.29 -3.40 -5.94
CA GLN A 70 -12.65 -2.03 -5.57
C GLN A 70 -11.69 -1.45 -4.53
N THR A 71 -11.24 -2.25 -3.58
CA THR A 71 -10.24 -1.86 -2.57
C THR A 71 -8.93 -1.49 -3.26
N LEU A 72 -8.46 -2.34 -4.18
CA LEU A 72 -7.25 -2.07 -4.95
C LEU A 72 -7.38 -0.80 -5.81
N ALA A 73 -8.51 -0.63 -6.49
CA ALA A 73 -8.77 0.57 -7.29
C ALA A 73 -8.74 1.85 -6.46
N ASN A 74 -9.32 1.84 -5.25
CA ASN A 74 -9.31 3.00 -4.36
C ASN A 74 -7.88 3.37 -3.92
N ILE A 75 -7.03 2.38 -3.61
CA ILE A 75 -5.63 2.62 -3.25
C ILE A 75 -4.88 3.24 -4.43
N VAL A 76 -4.98 2.65 -5.62
CA VAL A 76 -4.29 3.14 -6.81
C VAL A 76 -4.72 4.56 -7.16
N LEU A 77 -6.02 4.86 -7.11
CA LEU A 77 -6.53 6.21 -7.33
C LEU A 77 -5.97 7.20 -6.31
N ALA A 78 -5.95 6.86 -5.02
CA ALA A 78 -5.41 7.73 -3.96
C ALA A 78 -3.90 8.00 -4.11
N LEU A 79 -3.14 7.03 -4.62
CA LEU A 79 -1.71 7.18 -4.92
C LEU A 79 -1.46 8.01 -6.18
N GLN A 80 -2.42 8.09 -7.10
CA GLN A 80 -2.31 8.83 -8.36
C GLN A 80 -2.94 10.23 -8.32
N ALA A 81 -3.73 10.55 -7.29
CA ALA A 81 -4.54 11.77 -7.20
C ALA A 81 -3.76 13.09 -7.03
N GLU A 82 -2.42 13.07 -6.87
CA GLU A 82 -1.59 14.28 -6.72
C GLU A 82 -0.45 14.37 -7.75
N ASN A 83 -0.80 14.27 -9.04
CA ASN A 83 0.11 14.56 -10.16
C ASN A 83 -0.34 15.81 -10.93
#